data_AF-A0AAW4U470-F1
#
_entry.id   AF-A0AAW4U470-F1
#
_cell.length_a   1.000
_cell.length_b   1.000
_cell.length_c   1.000
_cell.angle_alpha   90.00
_cell.angle_beta   90.00
_cell.angle_gamma   90.00
#
_symmetry.space_group_name_H-M   'P 1'
#
loop_
_entity.id
_entity.type
_entity.pdbx_description
1 polymer ?
#
loop_
_entity_poly.entity_id
_entity_poly.type
_entity_poly.pdbx_seq_one_letter_code
_entity_poly.pdbx_strand_id
1 'polypeptide(L)' 'ASGITPDPDEFNGLVADCCSSLARQIIGDGEGASHDIRIRVTGATSEDAALACGRAVAASNLLKCAISG' A
#
# COMPACT_ATOMS: atom_id res chain seq x y z
N ALA A 1 -4.61 25.95 -17.14
CA ALA A 1 -3.90 25.57 -15.90
C ALA A 1 -4.32 26.54 -14.79
N SER A 2 -4.33 26.12 -13.52
CA SER A 2 -4.89 26.86 -12.38
C SER A 2 -4.21 28.21 -12.08
N GLY A 3 -3.02 28.49 -12.63
CA GLY A 3 -2.30 29.76 -12.42
C GLY A 3 -1.66 29.92 -11.04
N ILE A 4 -1.72 28.87 -10.21
CA ILE A 4 -1.21 28.86 -8.83
C ILE A 4 0.03 27.96 -8.80
N THR A 5 1.11 28.44 -8.16
CA THR A 5 2.26 27.61 -7.79
C THR A 5 2.08 27.14 -6.36
N PRO A 6 1.82 25.85 -6.12
CA PRO A 6 1.64 25.34 -4.76
C PRO A 6 2.98 25.23 -4.03
N ASP A 7 2.91 25.15 -2.71
CA ASP A 7 4.04 24.71 -1.90
C ASP A 7 4.43 23.26 -2.28
N PRO A 8 5.72 22.96 -2.51
CA PRO A 8 6.13 21.63 -2.94
C PRO A 8 5.81 20.51 -1.94
N ASP A 9 5.94 20.78 -0.63
CA ASP A 9 5.73 19.76 0.40
C ASP A 9 4.24 19.49 0.58
N GLU A 10 3.41 20.54 0.58
CA GLU A 10 1.95 20.42 0.58
C GLU A 10 1.46 19.63 -0.64
N PHE A 11 1.95 19.98 -1.84
CA PHE A 11 1.56 19.30 -3.06
C PHE A 11 1.97 17.82 -3.05
N ASN A 12 3.19 17.50 -2.60
CA ASN A 12 3.66 16.13 -2.48
C ASN A 12 2.80 15.33 -1.49
N GLY A 13 2.41 15.93 -0.36
CA GLY A 13 1.50 15.31 0.61
C GLY A 13 0.14 14.98 0.00
N LEU A 14 -0.48 15.93 -0.69
CA LEU A 14 -1.77 15.73 -1.35
C LEU A 14 -1.72 14.65 -2.44
N VAL A 15 -0.64 14.61 -3.22
CA VAL A 15 -0.43 13.55 -4.22
C VAL A 15 -0.27 12.19 -3.54
N ALA A 16 0.52 12.10 -2.47
CA ALA A 16 0.70 10.87 -1.72
C ALA A 16 -0.63 10.35 -1.13
N ASP A 17 -1.46 11.24 -0.58
CA ASP A 17 -2.78 10.90 -0.04
C ASP A 17 -3.74 10.43 -1.14
N CYS A 18 -3.76 11.12 -2.29
CA CYS A 18 -4.54 10.72 -3.45
C CYS A 18 -4.15 9.32 -3.93
N CYS A 19 -2.84 9.07 -4.11
CA CYS A 19 -2.31 7.76 -4.49
C CYS A 19 -2.63 6.69 -3.44
N SER A 20 -2.54 6.99 -2.14
CA SER A 20 -2.89 6.05 -1.06
C SER A 20 -4.37 5.68 -1.08
N SER A 21 -5.25 6.65 -1.35
CA SER A 21 -6.69 6.44 -1.48
C SER A 21 -7.01 5.55 -2.67
N LEU A 22 -6.45 5.86 -3.84
CA LEU A 22 -6.64 5.07 -5.07
C LEU A 22 -6.11 3.63 -4.91
N ALA A 23 -4.93 3.45 -4.30
CA ALA A 23 -4.37 2.13 -4.06
C ALA A 23 -5.29 1.26 -3.18
N ARG A 24 -5.95 1.83 -2.17
CA ARG A 24 -6.92 1.09 -1.35
C ARG A 24 -8.17 0.72 -2.12
N GLN A 25 -8.66 1.61 -2.99
CA GLN A 25 -9.79 1.31 -3.85
C GLN A 25 -9.46 0.14 -4.80
N ILE A 26 -8.27 0.13 -5.39
CA ILE A 26 -7.79 -0.98 -6.24
C ILE A 26 -7.75 -2.30 -5.47
N ILE A 27 -7.26 -2.30 -4.23
CA ILE A 27 -7.20 -3.51 -3.39
C ILE A 27 -8.62 -4.01 -3.05
N GLY A 28 -9.52 -3.08 -2.69
CA GLY A 28 -10.90 -3.40 -2.34
C GLY A 28 -11.74 -3.95 -3.50
N ASP A 29 -11.43 -3.55 -4.73
CA ASP A 29 -12.04 -4.05 -5.97
C ASP A 29 -11.23 -5.17 -6.63
N GLY A 30 -10.29 -5.79 -5.89
CA GLY A 30 -9.51 -6.90 -6.38
C GLY A 30 -10.41 -8.07 -6.78
N GLU A 31 -10.10 -8.72 -7.91
CA GLU A 31 -10.87 -9.88 -8.38
C GLU A 31 -10.91 -10.97 -7.30
N GLY A 32 -12.12 -11.33 -6.86
CA GLY A 32 -12.33 -12.32 -5.80
C GLY A 32 -11.90 -11.88 -4.39
N ALA A 33 -11.66 -10.58 -4.16
CA ALA A 33 -11.29 -10.06 -2.85
C ALA A 33 -12.48 -10.10 -1.87
N SER A 34 -12.36 -10.94 -0.85
CA SER A 34 -13.28 -10.98 0.31
C SER A 34 -12.65 -10.38 1.57
N HIS A 35 -11.34 -10.13 1.55
CA HIS A 35 -10.57 -9.64 2.69
C HIS A 35 -9.54 -8.60 2.22
N ASP A 36 -9.49 -7.44 2.91
CA ASP A 36 -8.40 -6.46 2.76
C ASP A 36 -7.32 -6.75 3.82
N ILE A 37 -6.07 -6.92 3.37
CA ILE A 37 -4.94 -7.31 4.21
C ILE A 37 -3.87 -6.21 4.18
N ARG A 38 -3.61 -5.60 5.34
CA ARG A 38 -2.50 -4.66 5.53
C ARG A 38 -1.33 -5.32 6.27
N ILE A 39 -0.17 -5.37 5.62
CA ILE A 39 1.07 -5.89 6.21
C ILE A 39 1.92 -4.70 6.67
N ARG A 40 2.24 -4.66 7.98
CA ARG A 40 3.18 -3.70 8.56
C ARG A 40 4.39 -4.44 9.10
N VAL A 41 5.58 -4.14 8.57
CA VAL A 41 6.84 -4.68 9.06
C VAL A 41 7.51 -3.63 9.95
N THR A 42 7.95 -4.03 11.13
CA THR A 42 8.66 -3.17 12.09
C THR A 42 9.93 -3.85 12.58
N GLY A 43 10.96 -3.09 12.92
CA GLY A 43 12.23 -3.63 13.43
C GLY A 43 13.15 -4.23 12.38
N ALA A 44 12.88 -3.98 11.09
CA ALA A 44 13.82 -4.32 10.03
C ALA A 44 15.07 -3.43 10.09
N THR A 45 16.18 -3.93 9.55
CA THR A 45 17.47 -3.22 9.52
C THR A 45 17.49 -2.02 8.58
N SER A 46 16.58 -1.97 7.60
CA SER A 46 16.37 -0.86 6.67
C SER A 46 14.94 -0.86 6.12
N GLU A 47 14.55 0.23 5.46
CA GLU A 47 13.27 0.30 4.75
C GLU A 47 13.19 -0.75 3.62
N ASP A 48 14.25 -0.93 2.85
CA ASP A 48 14.32 -1.95 1.79
C ASP A 48 14.14 -3.37 2.36
N ALA A 49 14.74 -3.65 3.52
CA ALA A 49 14.55 -4.94 4.19
C ALA A 49 13.09 -5.11 4.65
N ALA A 50 12.48 -4.05 5.22
CA ALA A 50 11.06 -4.06 5.59
C ALA A 50 10.16 -4.32 4.37
N LEU A 51 10.45 -3.67 3.25
CA LEU A 51 9.70 -3.80 2.00
C LEU A 51 9.86 -5.20 1.41
N ALA A 52 11.07 -5.76 1.40
CA ALA A 52 11.34 -7.12 0.94
C ALA A 52 10.56 -8.15 1.77
N CYS A 53 10.60 -8.04 3.11
CA CYS A 53 9.81 -8.89 4.00
C CYS A 53 8.31 -8.73 3.76
N GLY A 54 7.80 -7.49 3.67
CA GLY A 54 6.39 -7.23 3.44
C GLY A 54 5.89 -7.82 2.12
N ARG A 55 6.67 -7.67 1.05
CA ARG A 55 6.37 -8.26 -0.26
C ARG A 55 6.40 -9.78 -0.24
N ALA A 56 7.36 -10.40 0.47
CA ALA A 56 7.42 -11.86 0.60
C ALA A 56 6.18 -12.41 1.32
N VAL A 57 5.75 -11.76 2.40
CA VAL A 57 4.52 -12.11 3.13
C VAL A 57 3.30 -11.93 2.23
N ALA A 58 3.18 -10.79 1.54
CA ALA A 58 2.08 -10.49 0.62
C ALA A 58 2.01 -11.49 -0.54
N ALA A 59 3.14 -12.02 -1.01
CA ALA A 59 3.21 -12.98 -2.11
C ALA A 59 2.92 -14.44 -1.68
N SER A 60 2.92 -14.75 -0.38
CA SER A 60 2.71 -16.12 0.12
C SER A 60 1.29 -16.63 -0.19
N ASN A 61 1.20 -17.72 -0.96
CA ASN A 61 -0.08 -18.36 -1.25
C ASN A 61 -0.64 -19.10 -0.03
N LEU A 62 0.22 -19.70 0.80
CA LEU A 62 -0.22 -20.34 2.05
C LEU A 62 -0.91 -19.34 2.98
N LEU A 63 -0.35 -18.13 3.10
CA LEU A 63 -0.98 -17.07 3.90
C LEU A 63 -2.33 -16.64 3.30
N LYS A 64 -2.39 -16.39 1.99
CA LYS A 64 -3.63 -15.99 1.33
C LYS A 64 -4.71 -17.06 1.50
N CYS A 65 -4.37 -18.33 1.27
CA CYS A 65 -5.30 -19.45 1.46
C CYS A 65 -5.77 -19.57 2.92
N ALA A 66 -4.88 -19.35 3.90
CA ALA A 66 -5.25 -19.39 5.31
C ALA A 66 -6.19 -18.26 5.74
N ILE A 67 -6.15 -17.11 5.06
CA ILE A 67 -7.07 -15.98 5.32
C ILE A 67 -8.38 -16.14 4.54
N SER A 68 -8.32 -16.67 3.31
CA SER A 68 -9.50 -16.85 2.45
C SER A 68 -10.36 -18.07 2.79
N GLY A 69 -9.80 -19.07 3.48
CA GLY A 69 -10.50 -20.28 3.93
C GLY A 69 -11.34 -20.02 5.17
#